data_AF-B0VEV3-F1
#
_entry.id   AF-B0VEV3-F1
#
_cell.length_a   1.000
_cell.length_b   1.000
_cell.length_c   1.000
_cell.angle_alpha   90.00
_cell.angle_beta   90.00
_cell.angle_gamma   90.00
#
_symmetry.space_group_name_H-M   'P 1'
#
loop_
_entity.id
_entity.type
_entity.pdbx_description
1 polymer ?
#
loop_
_entity_poly.entity_id
_entity_poly.type
_entity_poly.pdbx_seq_one_letter_code
_entity_poly.pdbx_strand_id
1 'polypeptide(L)'
;MKQILITILAVFFWGILFSAAPTVSNVSVTTHTGYVTISYDLSADENCQVIMLVSNNGGLSYTFSPTHTSGAIGNSVSAGTGKQITWYPVQDGMSTGTNYKIKLIARDNPSPSTQPVGFITVTGGTFNNGTSDVTISTFYLDKNEITQGEYQAVMGTNPSNFTGDLSRPVERVTWFNAIEYCNRRSMQENLTPCYSYQNYGTNPSNWPSGWNTNSENHTNVSCNWTANGYRLPTEMEWMFAARGGNSTHNYTYSGSNTVGDVAWYTGNSGSTTHPVGGKQANELQIFDMSGNVWECCWDIYGSYPSGPQTNPTGSTSGAGRV
;
A
#
# COMPACT_ATOMS: atom_id res chain seq x y z
N MET A 1 -51.58 49.25 -27.87
CA MET A 1 -51.38 48.40 -26.67
C MET A 1 -49.92 47.99 -26.62
N LYS A 2 -49.16 48.50 -25.66
CA LYS A 2 -47.70 48.30 -25.56
C LYS A 2 -47.42 46.95 -24.90
N GLN A 3 -46.66 46.08 -25.58
CA GLN A 3 -46.20 44.80 -25.05
C GLN A 3 -45.10 45.04 -23.99
N ILE A 4 -45.25 44.39 -22.84
CA ILE A 4 -44.22 44.34 -21.79
C ILE A 4 -43.26 43.21 -22.15
N LEU A 5 -42.02 43.55 -22.46
CA LEU A 5 -40.92 42.61 -22.64
C LEU A 5 -40.40 42.23 -21.25
N ILE A 6 -40.62 40.98 -20.81
CA ILE A 6 -40.00 40.44 -19.59
C ILE A 6 -38.70 39.75 -20.02
N THR A 7 -37.57 40.40 -19.76
CA THR A 7 -36.25 39.80 -19.92
C THR A 7 -35.95 38.94 -18.70
N ILE A 8 -35.99 37.61 -18.84
CA ILE A 8 -35.52 36.68 -17.81
C ILE A 8 -33.99 36.58 -17.94
N LEU A 9 -33.26 37.17 -16.99
CA LEU A 9 -31.84 36.88 -16.82
C LEU A 9 -31.70 35.49 -16.17
N ALA A 10 -31.32 34.49 -16.94
CA ALA A 10 -30.85 33.21 -16.39
C ALA A 10 -29.42 33.42 -15.87
N VAL A 11 -29.28 33.55 -14.55
CA VAL A 11 -27.98 33.51 -13.89
C VAL A 11 -27.57 32.03 -13.80
N PHE A 12 -26.70 31.58 -14.70
CA PHE A 12 -26.05 30.29 -14.55
C PHE A 12 -25.02 30.38 -13.41
N PHE A 13 -25.41 29.94 -12.22
CA PHE A 13 -24.44 29.55 -11.21
C PHE A 13 -23.74 28.29 -11.74
N TRP A 14 -22.51 28.44 -12.22
CA TRP A 14 -21.57 27.33 -12.32
C TRP A 14 -21.15 26.97 -10.90
N GLY A 15 -22.07 26.35 -10.16
CA GLY A 15 -21.72 25.65 -8.94
C GLY A 15 -20.81 24.51 -9.35
N ILE A 16 -19.59 24.49 -8.83
CA ILE A 16 -18.71 23.32 -8.90
C ILE A 16 -19.47 22.21 -8.18
N LEU A 17 -20.15 21.33 -8.93
CA LEU A 17 -20.71 20.11 -8.40
C LEU A 17 -19.53 19.22 -8.05
N PHE A 18 -19.21 19.09 -6.77
CA PHE A 18 -18.36 18.00 -6.31
C PHE A 18 -19.11 16.70 -6.57
N SER A 19 -18.49 15.76 -7.28
CA SER A 19 -18.99 14.40 -7.40
C SER A 19 -19.19 13.83 -5.99
N ALA A 20 -20.34 13.21 -5.76
CA ALA A 20 -20.68 12.67 -4.45
C ALA A 20 -19.85 11.40 -4.20
N ALA A 21 -19.09 11.39 -3.10
CA ALA A 21 -18.29 10.22 -2.73
C ALA A 21 -19.18 8.97 -2.61
N PRO A 22 -18.70 7.80 -3.05
CA PRO A 22 -19.53 6.63 -3.11
C PRO A 22 -19.80 6.13 -1.70
N THR A 23 -21.03 5.68 -1.48
CA THR A 23 -21.50 5.25 -0.17
C THR A 23 -21.96 3.80 -0.24
N VAL A 24 -21.49 3.03 0.73
CA VAL A 24 -21.98 1.69 1.01
C VAL A 24 -23.02 1.79 2.12
N SER A 25 -24.18 1.19 1.92
CA SER A 25 -25.26 1.16 2.91
C SER A 25 -25.97 -0.20 2.91
N ASN A 26 -26.89 -0.41 3.86
CA ASN A 26 -27.71 -1.62 3.98
C ASN A 26 -26.90 -2.93 3.96
N VAL A 27 -25.70 -2.90 4.55
CA VAL A 27 -24.81 -4.06 4.61
C VAL A 27 -25.43 -5.13 5.49
N SER A 28 -25.56 -6.34 4.95
CA SER A 28 -26.03 -7.52 5.66
C SER A 28 -25.18 -8.73 5.28
N VAL A 29 -25.08 -9.69 6.19
CA VAL A 29 -24.24 -10.87 6.02
C VAL A 29 -25.11 -12.11 6.21
N THR A 30 -25.09 -13.00 5.21
CA THR A 30 -25.75 -14.30 5.26
C THR A 30 -24.72 -15.41 5.21
N THR A 31 -24.74 -16.29 6.21
CA THR A 31 -23.81 -17.42 6.29
C THR A 31 -24.40 -18.65 5.62
N HIS A 32 -23.59 -19.34 4.83
CA HIS A 32 -23.92 -20.61 4.20
C HIS A 32 -22.88 -21.67 4.58
N THR A 33 -23.17 -22.93 4.25
CA THR A 33 -22.17 -23.99 4.36
C THR A 33 -21.03 -23.72 3.38
N GLY A 34 -19.86 -23.35 3.90
CA GLY A 34 -18.62 -23.17 3.12
C GLY A 34 -18.38 -21.77 2.54
N TYR A 35 -19.37 -20.87 2.58
CA TYR A 35 -19.22 -19.50 2.08
C TYR A 35 -20.13 -18.51 2.81
N VAL A 36 -19.87 -17.23 2.62
CA VAL A 36 -20.63 -16.11 3.19
C VAL A 36 -21.03 -15.17 2.07
N THR A 37 -22.29 -14.72 2.08
CA THR A 37 -22.79 -13.70 1.17
C THR A 37 -22.93 -12.38 1.91
N ILE A 38 -22.28 -11.34 1.39
CA ILE A 38 -22.38 -9.97 1.89
C ILE A 38 -23.24 -9.18 0.91
N SER A 39 -24.42 -8.78 1.35
CA SER A 39 -25.33 -7.95 0.56
C SER A 39 -25.20 -6.49 0.97
N TYR A 40 -25.22 -5.57 0.03
CA TYR A 40 -25.13 -4.14 0.29
C TYR A 40 -25.74 -3.30 -0.84
N ASP A 41 -26.01 -2.04 -0.54
CA ASP A 41 -26.40 -1.04 -1.52
C ASP A 41 -25.22 -0.10 -1.78
N LEU A 42 -25.05 0.28 -3.04
CA LEU A 42 -23.99 1.16 -3.50
C LEU A 42 -24.59 2.39 -4.20
N SER A 43 -24.32 3.56 -3.66
CA SER A 43 -24.60 4.83 -4.34
C SER A 43 -23.28 5.45 -4.79
N ALA A 44 -23.14 5.74 -6.08
CA ALA A 44 -21.97 6.34 -6.69
C ALA A 44 -22.38 7.04 -8.00
N ASP A 45 -21.65 8.08 -8.40
CA ASP A 45 -21.90 8.77 -9.67
C ASP A 45 -21.41 7.95 -10.88
N GLU A 46 -20.35 7.15 -10.67
CA GLU A 46 -19.75 6.26 -11.68
C GLU A 46 -19.47 4.86 -11.10
N ASN A 47 -18.89 3.97 -11.91
CA ASN A 47 -18.36 2.71 -11.40
C ASN A 47 -17.25 3.02 -10.39
N CYS A 48 -17.26 2.31 -9.26
CA CYS A 48 -16.37 2.57 -8.15
C CYS A 48 -15.63 1.29 -7.74
N GLN A 49 -14.51 1.45 -7.04
CA GLN A 49 -13.83 0.36 -6.39
C GLN A 49 -14.54 -0.03 -5.10
N VAL A 50 -14.88 -1.30 -4.93
CA VAL A 50 -15.41 -1.86 -3.68
C VAL A 50 -14.38 -2.81 -3.08
N ILE A 51 -13.92 -2.48 -1.87
CA ILE A 51 -12.97 -3.26 -1.09
C ILE A 51 -13.71 -3.89 0.07
N MET A 52 -13.47 -5.18 0.30
CA MET A 52 -13.87 -5.86 1.52
C MET A 52 -12.65 -6.09 2.40
N LEU A 53 -12.75 -5.69 3.67
CA LEU A 53 -11.74 -5.97 4.68
C LEU A 53 -12.37 -6.77 5.83
N VAL A 54 -11.57 -7.64 6.44
CA VAL A 54 -11.99 -8.52 7.53
C VAL A 54 -11.13 -8.28 8.76
N SER A 55 -11.78 -8.35 9.91
CA SER A 55 -11.18 -8.24 11.23
C SER A 55 -11.39 -9.53 12.01
N ASN A 56 -10.34 -10.01 12.67
CA ASN A 56 -10.37 -11.13 13.61
C ASN A 56 -10.31 -10.68 15.09
N ASN A 57 -10.22 -9.38 15.36
CA ASN A 57 -10.05 -8.80 16.70
C ASN A 57 -11.25 -7.95 17.14
N GLY A 58 -12.45 -8.36 16.74
CA GLY A 58 -13.69 -7.67 17.12
C GLY A 58 -13.93 -6.33 16.41
N GLY A 59 -13.19 -6.03 15.34
CA GLY A 59 -13.34 -4.79 14.56
C GLY A 59 -12.40 -3.67 14.98
N LEU A 60 -11.41 -3.93 15.84
CA LEU A 60 -10.39 -2.95 16.23
C LEU A 60 -9.47 -2.59 15.06
N SER A 61 -9.09 -3.59 14.24
CA SER A 61 -8.39 -3.39 12.98
C SER A 61 -8.93 -4.31 11.88
N TYR A 62 -8.80 -3.88 10.63
CA TYR A 62 -9.28 -4.57 9.44
C TYR A 62 -8.12 -4.77 8.47
N THR A 63 -7.27 -5.76 8.77
CA THR A 63 -5.99 -5.99 8.10
C THR A 63 -6.04 -7.09 7.05
N PHE A 64 -7.12 -7.86 6.97
CA PHE A 64 -7.26 -8.93 5.99
C PHE A 64 -8.12 -8.49 4.81
N SER A 65 -7.57 -8.60 3.60
CA SER A 65 -8.31 -8.45 2.34
C SER A 65 -8.59 -9.84 1.76
N PRO A 66 -9.85 -10.31 1.77
CA PRO A 66 -10.23 -11.57 1.16
C PRO A 66 -9.81 -11.72 -0.29
N THR A 67 -9.30 -12.90 -0.65
CA THR A 67 -8.83 -13.20 -2.02
C THR A 67 -9.75 -14.17 -2.73
N HIS A 68 -10.46 -15.01 -1.98
CA HIS A 68 -11.44 -15.95 -2.52
C HIS A 68 -12.83 -15.33 -2.51
N THR A 69 -13.02 -14.29 -3.31
CA THR A 69 -14.28 -13.55 -3.44
C THR A 69 -14.79 -13.49 -4.87
N SER A 70 -16.11 -13.38 -5.04
CA SER A 70 -16.76 -13.10 -6.32
C SER A 70 -17.97 -12.18 -6.15
N GLY A 71 -18.50 -11.66 -7.26
CA GLY A 71 -19.66 -10.78 -7.27
C GLY A 71 -19.28 -9.29 -7.38
N ALA A 72 -20.04 -8.43 -6.71
CA ALA A 72 -19.89 -6.99 -6.73
C ALA A 72 -18.75 -6.53 -5.80
N ILE A 73 -17.52 -6.84 -6.18
CA ILE A 73 -16.29 -6.45 -5.47
C ILE A 73 -15.20 -6.09 -6.49
N GLY A 74 -14.21 -5.28 -6.09
CA GLY A 74 -13.11 -4.87 -6.95
C GLY A 74 -13.37 -3.55 -7.66
N ASN A 75 -12.62 -3.25 -8.72
CA ASN A 75 -12.39 -1.88 -9.19
C ASN A 75 -13.46 -1.33 -10.16
N SER A 76 -14.52 -2.08 -10.47
CA SER A 76 -15.53 -1.63 -11.44
C SER A 76 -16.93 -2.09 -11.06
N VAL A 77 -17.34 -1.76 -9.84
CA VAL A 77 -18.69 -2.05 -9.38
C VAL A 77 -19.60 -0.87 -9.70
N SER A 78 -20.62 -1.13 -10.51
CA SER A 78 -21.66 -0.15 -10.79
C SER A 78 -22.54 0.11 -9.57
N ALA A 79 -23.04 1.33 -9.43
CA ALA A 79 -24.04 1.66 -8.42
C ALA A 79 -25.31 0.80 -8.53
N GLY A 80 -26.08 0.74 -7.45
CA GLY A 80 -27.35 0.02 -7.37
C GLY A 80 -27.55 -0.68 -6.03
N THR A 81 -28.77 -1.15 -5.82
CA THR A 81 -29.18 -1.86 -4.60
C THR A 81 -29.01 -3.37 -4.74
N GLY A 82 -28.91 -4.07 -3.61
CA GLY A 82 -28.87 -5.53 -3.56
C GLY A 82 -27.62 -6.16 -4.19
N LYS A 83 -26.52 -5.42 -4.22
CA LYS A 83 -25.21 -5.94 -4.65
C LYS A 83 -24.77 -7.05 -3.71
N GLN A 84 -24.12 -8.07 -4.23
CA GLN A 84 -23.67 -9.22 -3.44
C GLN A 84 -22.21 -9.54 -3.68
N ILE A 85 -21.50 -9.82 -2.59
CA ILE A 85 -20.16 -10.40 -2.59
C ILE A 85 -20.28 -11.79 -1.99
N THR A 86 -19.81 -12.80 -2.71
CA THR A 86 -19.64 -14.15 -2.18
C THR A 86 -18.20 -14.30 -1.73
N TRP A 87 -17.97 -14.69 -0.49
CA TRP A 87 -16.66 -14.94 0.08
C TRP A 87 -16.54 -16.40 0.55
N TYR A 88 -15.38 -17.03 0.33
CA TYR A 88 -15.05 -18.39 0.79
C TYR A 88 -13.99 -18.36 1.90
N PRO A 89 -14.36 -18.14 3.18
CA PRO A 89 -13.40 -17.87 4.25
C PRO A 89 -12.38 -18.98 4.49
N VAL A 90 -12.79 -20.25 4.36
CA VAL A 90 -11.91 -21.40 4.61
C VAL A 90 -10.76 -21.48 3.60
N GLN A 91 -11.02 -21.09 2.34
CA GLN A 91 -9.98 -21.04 1.30
C GLN A 91 -8.99 -19.90 1.56
N ASP A 92 -9.45 -18.84 2.22
CA ASP A 92 -8.65 -17.74 2.75
C ASP A 92 -7.99 -18.05 4.12
N GLY A 93 -8.04 -19.30 4.59
CA GLY A 93 -7.39 -19.74 5.84
C GLY A 93 -8.13 -19.35 7.12
N MET A 94 -9.38 -18.90 7.03
CA MET A 94 -10.17 -18.51 8.21
C MET A 94 -10.67 -19.72 8.99
N SER A 95 -10.67 -19.60 10.32
CA SER A 95 -11.14 -20.64 11.23
C SER A 95 -12.65 -20.58 11.42
N THR A 96 -13.33 -21.73 11.37
CA THR A 96 -14.76 -21.82 11.64
C THR A 96 -15.07 -21.48 13.10
N GLY A 97 -16.27 -20.96 13.38
CA GLY A 97 -16.71 -20.61 14.74
C GLY A 97 -16.16 -19.28 15.29
N THR A 98 -15.33 -18.55 14.53
CA THR A 98 -14.79 -17.25 14.94
C THR A 98 -15.69 -16.10 14.49
N ASN A 99 -15.85 -15.07 15.34
CA ASN A 99 -16.68 -13.89 15.06
C ASN A 99 -15.88 -12.81 14.32
N TYR A 100 -15.72 -12.98 13.02
CA TYR A 100 -15.07 -11.98 12.17
C TYR A 100 -15.97 -10.76 11.94
N LYS A 101 -15.38 -9.56 11.86
CA LYS A 101 -16.09 -8.34 11.40
C LYS A 101 -15.71 -8.03 9.97
N ILE A 102 -16.67 -7.55 9.19
CA ILE A 102 -16.48 -7.17 7.79
C ILE A 102 -16.68 -5.66 7.67
N LYS A 103 -15.78 -5.01 6.94
CA LYS A 103 -15.89 -3.62 6.53
C LYS A 103 -15.87 -3.55 5.01
N LEU A 104 -16.92 -2.95 4.45
CA LEU A 104 -16.95 -2.60 3.03
C LEU A 104 -16.56 -1.13 2.87
N ILE A 105 -15.73 -0.86 1.86
CA ILE A 105 -15.32 0.48 1.49
C ILE A 105 -15.61 0.62 0.00
N ALA A 106 -16.37 1.65 -0.38
CA ALA A 106 -16.46 2.10 -1.76
C ALA A 106 -15.56 3.31 -1.96
N ARG A 107 -14.92 3.41 -3.12
CA ARG A 107 -14.14 4.57 -3.56
C ARG A 107 -14.38 4.84 -5.02
N ASP A 108 -14.47 6.11 -5.40
CA ASP A 108 -14.48 6.44 -6.81
C ASP A 108 -13.21 5.88 -7.41
N ASN A 109 -13.37 5.18 -8.54
CA ASN A 109 -12.32 4.53 -9.29
C ASN A 109 -11.11 5.45 -9.27
N PRO A 110 -10.01 5.11 -8.56
CA PRO A 110 -9.06 6.13 -8.13
C PRO A 110 -8.51 6.79 -9.38
N SER A 111 -8.86 8.06 -9.55
CA SER A 111 -7.94 8.94 -10.25
C SER A 111 -6.59 8.75 -9.56
N PRO A 112 -5.47 8.58 -10.29
CA PRO A 112 -4.15 8.34 -9.72
C PRO A 112 -3.70 9.40 -8.67
N SER A 113 -4.49 10.44 -8.43
CA SER A 113 -4.27 11.49 -7.44
C SER A 113 -4.80 11.21 -6.03
N THR A 114 -5.55 10.12 -5.80
CA THR A 114 -6.04 9.80 -4.45
C THR A 114 -5.06 8.88 -3.71
N GLN A 115 -4.55 9.36 -2.58
CA GLN A 115 -3.62 8.62 -1.69
C GLN A 115 -4.12 7.19 -1.42
N PRO A 116 -3.30 6.15 -1.70
CA PRO A 116 -3.69 4.77 -1.43
C PRO A 116 -3.92 4.51 0.06
N VAL A 117 -4.73 3.49 0.38
CA VAL A 117 -4.98 3.12 1.79
C VAL A 117 -3.74 2.59 2.43
N GLY A 118 -3.52 3.04 3.66
CA GLY A 118 -2.36 2.60 4.43
C GLY A 118 -1.11 3.37 4.03
N PHE A 119 -1.16 4.24 3.03
CA PHE A 119 -0.04 5.12 2.67
C PHE A 119 -0.15 6.46 3.40
N ILE A 120 0.98 7.17 3.50
CA ILE A 120 1.07 8.58 3.87
C ILE A 120 1.62 9.39 2.69
N THR A 121 1.17 10.64 2.55
CA THR A 121 1.81 11.61 1.65
C THR A 121 3.08 12.14 2.30
N VAL A 122 4.23 11.86 1.70
CA VAL A 122 5.51 12.46 2.08
C VAL A 122 5.74 13.67 1.17
N THR A 123 5.50 14.89 1.70
CA THR A 123 5.77 16.12 0.94
C THR A 123 7.26 16.24 0.66
N GLY A 124 7.62 16.37 -0.61
CA GLY A 124 9.00 16.46 -1.07
C GLY A 124 9.77 17.65 -0.48
N GLY A 125 11.09 17.54 -0.48
CA GLY A 125 11.99 18.54 0.10
C GLY A 125 13.45 18.20 -0.16
N THR A 126 14.34 19.03 0.37
CA THR A 126 15.79 18.83 0.26
C THR A 126 16.36 18.50 1.63
N PHE A 127 17.16 17.45 1.72
CA PHE A 127 17.86 17.05 2.95
C PHE A 127 19.31 16.69 2.65
N ASN A 128 20.17 16.74 3.66
CA ASN A 128 21.55 16.30 3.53
C ASN A 128 21.65 14.82 3.97
N ASN A 129 22.16 13.95 3.09
CA ASN A 129 22.31 12.52 3.36
C ASN A 129 23.61 12.17 4.11
N GLY A 130 24.38 13.17 4.56
CA GLY A 130 25.70 13.03 5.16
C GLY A 130 26.86 13.29 4.18
N THR A 131 26.59 13.25 2.88
CA THR A 131 27.59 13.51 1.81
C THR A 131 27.23 14.73 0.97
N SER A 132 25.96 14.87 0.59
CA SER A 132 25.46 15.97 -0.23
C SER A 132 23.98 16.24 -0.01
N ASP A 133 23.51 17.35 -0.56
CA ASP A 133 22.09 17.69 -0.55
C ASP A 133 21.33 16.87 -1.60
N VAL A 134 20.22 16.27 -1.20
CA VAL A 134 19.36 15.44 -2.04
C VAL A 134 17.96 16.02 -2.01
N THR A 135 17.42 16.31 -3.19
CA THR A 135 16.04 16.78 -3.37
C THR A 135 15.14 15.61 -3.76
N ILE A 136 14.06 15.42 -3.00
CA ILE A 136 13.06 14.37 -3.21
C ILE A 136 11.74 15.03 -3.60
N SER A 137 11.12 14.56 -4.68
CA SER A 137 9.76 14.94 -5.07
C SER A 137 8.73 14.35 -4.12
N THR A 138 7.53 14.94 -4.05
CA THR A 138 6.44 14.36 -3.24
C THR A 138 6.08 12.96 -3.72
N PHE A 139 5.91 12.04 -2.78
CA PHE A 139 5.55 10.65 -3.05
C PHE A 139 4.61 10.10 -1.95
N TYR A 140 4.07 8.92 -2.19
CA TYR A 140 3.34 8.16 -1.17
C TYR A 140 4.25 7.03 -0.65
N LEU A 141 4.23 6.79 0.66
CA LEU A 141 4.91 5.65 1.29
C LEU A 141 3.94 4.88 2.19
N ASP A 142 4.04 3.55 2.26
CA ASP A 142 3.28 2.79 3.25
C ASP A 142 3.57 3.32 4.65
N LYS A 143 2.53 3.46 5.47
CA LYS A 143 2.59 3.98 6.84
C LYS A 143 3.30 3.01 7.80
N ASN A 144 3.25 1.73 7.46
CA ASN A 144 3.78 0.61 8.21
C ASN A 144 4.49 -0.33 7.24
N GLU A 145 5.34 -1.21 7.76
CA GLU A 145 5.82 -2.37 7.02
C GLU A 145 4.64 -3.21 6.48
N ILE A 146 4.82 -3.85 5.32
CA ILE A 146 3.80 -4.77 4.77
C ILE A 146 3.57 -5.92 5.74
N THR A 147 2.33 -6.12 6.15
CA THR A 147 1.97 -7.17 7.10
C THR A 147 1.92 -8.55 6.43
N GLN A 148 2.00 -9.59 7.26
CA GLN A 148 1.81 -10.98 6.82
C GLN A 148 0.47 -11.18 6.13
N GLY A 149 -0.60 -10.58 6.66
CA GLY A 149 -1.95 -10.64 6.07
C GLY A 149 -2.02 -9.99 4.69
N GLU A 150 -1.45 -8.79 4.53
CA GLU A 150 -1.42 -8.08 3.25
C GLU A 150 -0.57 -8.82 2.21
N TYR A 151 0.59 -9.33 2.61
CA TYR A 151 1.45 -10.11 1.73
C TYR A 151 0.74 -11.39 1.27
N GLN A 152 0.14 -12.13 2.20
CA GLN A 152 -0.59 -13.36 1.88
C GLN A 152 -1.80 -13.08 0.97
N ALA A 153 -2.50 -11.96 1.13
CA ALA A 153 -3.61 -11.60 0.27
C ALA A 153 -3.17 -11.35 -1.19
N VAL A 154 -1.98 -10.79 -1.41
CA VAL A 154 -1.49 -10.53 -2.77
C VAL A 154 -0.82 -11.77 -3.37
N MET A 155 -0.02 -12.47 -2.56
CA MET A 155 0.91 -13.52 -3.02
C MET A 155 0.38 -14.94 -2.83
N GLY A 156 -0.73 -15.11 -2.11
CA GLY A 156 -1.32 -16.41 -1.78
C GLY A 156 -0.49 -17.26 -0.81
N THR A 157 0.63 -16.75 -0.30
CA THR A 157 1.56 -17.46 0.58
C THR A 157 2.08 -16.53 1.68
N ASN A 158 2.44 -17.10 2.83
CA ASN A 158 3.09 -16.37 3.92
C ASN A 158 4.44 -17.05 4.24
N PRO A 159 5.58 -16.44 3.84
CA PRO A 159 6.90 -17.04 4.05
C PRO A 159 7.46 -16.85 5.47
N SER A 160 6.76 -16.11 6.33
CA SER A 160 7.24 -15.67 7.64
C SER A 160 7.60 -16.83 8.56
N ASN A 161 8.73 -16.72 9.25
CA ASN A 161 9.13 -17.54 10.39
C ASN A 161 8.28 -17.27 11.62
N PHE A 162 8.05 -15.99 11.94
CA PHE A 162 7.36 -15.55 13.15
C PHE A 162 5.85 -15.47 12.90
N THR A 163 5.19 -16.62 12.93
CA THR A 163 3.76 -16.78 12.61
C THR A 163 2.84 -16.60 13.84
N GLY A 164 1.53 -16.68 13.62
CA GLY A 164 0.50 -16.65 14.67
C GLY A 164 -0.27 -15.33 14.79
N ASP A 165 0.25 -14.26 14.18
CA ASP A 165 -0.41 -12.96 14.12
C ASP A 165 -0.17 -12.30 12.76
N LEU A 166 -1.25 -12.18 11.97
CA LEU A 166 -1.20 -11.63 10.61
C LEU A 166 -0.92 -10.12 10.58
N SER A 167 -0.95 -9.42 11.72
CA SER A 167 -0.63 -7.99 11.82
C SER A 167 0.87 -7.70 12.00
N ARG A 168 1.70 -8.73 12.15
CA ARG A 168 3.16 -8.62 12.13
C ARG A 168 3.66 -8.33 10.71
N PRO A 169 4.84 -7.72 10.54
CA PRO A 169 5.45 -7.58 9.23
C PRO A 169 5.73 -8.96 8.63
N VAL A 170 5.61 -9.05 7.31
CA VAL A 170 6.08 -10.23 6.57
C VAL A 170 7.61 -10.25 6.60
N GLU A 171 8.19 -11.41 6.88
CA GLU A 171 9.65 -11.61 6.79
C GLU A 171 10.00 -12.91 6.06
N ARG A 172 11.29 -13.15 5.83
CA ARG A 172 11.82 -14.14 4.86
C ARG A 172 11.40 -13.85 3.41
N VAL A 173 11.24 -12.57 3.10
CA VAL A 173 10.98 -12.05 1.76
C VAL A 173 12.30 -11.56 1.18
N THR A 174 12.66 -12.03 -0.02
CA THR A 174 13.81 -11.49 -0.76
C THR A 174 13.44 -10.21 -1.50
N TRP A 175 14.43 -9.45 -1.96
CA TRP A 175 14.17 -8.29 -2.84
C TRP A 175 13.34 -8.66 -4.08
N PHE A 176 13.58 -9.84 -4.67
CA PHE A 176 12.78 -10.35 -5.80
C PHE A 176 11.32 -10.58 -5.41
N ASN A 177 11.06 -11.14 -4.24
CA ASN A 177 9.70 -11.33 -3.74
C ASN A 177 9.00 -9.98 -3.51
N ALA A 178 9.73 -8.97 -3.02
CA ALA A 178 9.17 -7.65 -2.76
C ALA A 178 8.76 -6.93 -4.06
N ILE A 179 9.60 -6.96 -5.11
CA ILE A 179 9.22 -6.36 -6.41
C ILE A 179 8.08 -7.12 -7.10
N GLU A 180 8.01 -8.45 -6.92
CA GLU A 180 6.89 -9.24 -7.42
C GLU A 180 5.59 -8.85 -6.71
N TYR A 181 5.63 -8.71 -5.38
CA TYR A 181 4.51 -8.22 -4.58
C TYR A 181 4.03 -6.86 -5.08
N CYS A 182 4.93 -5.89 -5.28
CA CYS A 182 4.59 -4.56 -5.81
C CYS A 182 3.83 -4.66 -7.15
N ASN A 183 4.34 -5.46 -8.08
CA ASN A 183 3.69 -5.62 -9.39
C ASN A 183 2.34 -6.33 -9.28
N ARG A 184 2.24 -7.42 -8.50
CA ARG A 184 0.98 -8.15 -8.32
C ARG A 184 -0.07 -7.28 -7.64
N ARG A 185 0.28 -6.55 -6.60
CA ARG A 185 -0.61 -5.59 -5.93
C ARG A 185 -1.07 -4.51 -6.91
N SER A 186 -0.15 -3.96 -7.70
CA SER A 186 -0.48 -2.97 -8.75
C SER A 186 -1.51 -3.51 -9.73
N MET A 187 -1.32 -4.73 -10.24
CA MET A 187 -2.26 -5.37 -11.16
C MET A 187 -3.62 -5.64 -10.52
N GLN A 188 -3.67 -6.10 -9.26
CA GLN A 188 -4.93 -6.33 -8.52
C GLN A 188 -5.71 -5.02 -8.31
N GLU A 189 -5.00 -3.90 -8.19
CA GLU A 189 -5.58 -2.57 -8.00
C GLU A 189 -5.72 -1.77 -9.32
N ASN A 190 -5.54 -2.42 -10.48
CA ASN A 190 -5.59 -1.81 -11.82
C ASN A 190 -4.65 -0.60 -12.03
N LEU A 191 -3.50 -0.62 -11.35
CA LEU A 191 -2.41 0.32 -11.56
C LEU A 191 -1.41 -0.23 -12.59
N THR A 192 -0.64 0.67 -13.20
CA THR A 192 0.44 0.29 -14.11
C THR A 192 1.63 -0.22 -13.28
N PRO A 193 2.07 -1.48 -13.39
CA PRO A 193 3.17 -1.99 -12.57
C PRO A 193 4.50 -1.31 -12.91
N CYS A 194 5.32 -1.07 -11.90
CA CYS A 194 6.60 -0.38 -12.08
C CYS A 194 7.68 -1.27 -12.68
N TYR A 195 7.74 -2.56 -12.33
CA TYR A 195 8.90 -3.37 -12.66
C TYR A 195 8.70 -4.21 -13.92
N SER A 196 9.73 -4.31 -14.75
CA SER A 196 9.79 -5.28 -15.84
C SER A 196 11.05 -6.12 -15.76
N TYR A 197 10.96 -7.38 -16.15
CA TYR A 197 12.10 -8.28 -16.25
C TYR A 197 12.49 -8.42 -17.73
N GLN A 198 13.60 -7.80 -18.13
CA GLN A 198 14.08 -7.80 -19.52
C GLN A 198 12.94 -7.54 -20.53
N ASN A 199 12.77 -8.43 -21.51
CA ASN A 199 11.73 -8.38 -22.54
C ASN A 199 10.45 -9.15 -22.18
N TYR A 200 10.32 -9.68 -20.95
CA TYR A 200 9.13 -10.40 -20.49
C TYR A 200 8.00 -9.48 -20.00
N GLY A 201 8.25 -8.18 -19.96
CA GLY A 201 7.27 -7.17 -19.56
C GLY A 201 7.04 -7.15 -18.04
N THR A 202 5.91 -6.59 -17.64
CA THR A 202 5.62 -6.23 -16.25
C THR A 202 4.79 -7.25 -15.46
N ASN A 203 4.22 -8.25 -16.13
CA ASN A 203 3.44 -9.30 -15.47
C ASN A 203 4.37 -10.40 -14.93
N PRO A 204 4.49 -10.58 -13.59
CA PRO A 204 5.39 -11.58 -13.02
C PRO A 204 5.10 -13.02 -13.43
N SER A 205 3.85 -13.34 -13.81
CA SER A 205 3.49 -14.67 -14.32
C SER A 205 4.13 -15.00 -15.67
N ASN A 206 4.66 -14.01 -16.39
CA ASN A 206 5.36 -14.20 -17.66
C ASN A 206 6.88 -14.28 -17.48
N TRP A 207 7.42 -14.01 -16.29
CA TRP A 207 8.86 -14.01 -16.06
C TRP A 207 9.44 -15.44 -16.12
N PRO A 208 10.68 -15.61 -16.63
CA PRO A 208 11.23 -16.93 -16.90
C PRO A 208 11.51 -17.71 -15.61
N SER A 209 11.44 -19.04 -15.67
CA SER A 209 11.83 -19.88 -14.53
C SER A 209 13.27 -19.57 -14.09
N GLY A 210 13.48 -19.43 -12.78
CA GLY A 210 14.79 -19.08 -12.20
C GLY A 210 15.12 -17.59 -12.21
N TRP A 211 14.19 -16.70 -12.62
CA TRP A 211 14.43 -15.25 -12.63
C TRP A 211 14.82 -14.69 -11.25
N ASN A 212 14.37 -15.31 -10.16
CA ASN A 212 14.59 -14.90 -8.77
C ASN A 212 15.51 -15.81 -7.95
N THR A 213 16.23 -16.76 -8.57
CA THR A 213 17.04 -17.75 -7.82
C THR A 213 18.51 -17.38 -7.69
N ASN A 214 19.02 -16.48 -8.52
CA ASN A 214 20.38 -15.96 -8.46
C ASN A 214 20.34 -14.46 -8.14
N SER A 215 21.12 -14.02 -7.16
CA SER A 215 21.23 -12.61 -6.77
C SER A 215 21.63 -11.72 -7.96
N GLU A 216 22.48 -12.21 -8.88
CA GLU A 216 22.93 -11.45 -10.06
C GLU A 216 21.77 -11.02 -10.98
N ASN A 217 20.66 -11.75 -10.96
CA ASN A 217 19.47 -11.44 -11.77
C ASN A 217 18.82 -10.11 -11.37
N HIS A 218 19.18 -9.50 -10.24
CA HIS A 218 18.61 -8.21 -9.83
C HIS A 218 18.85 -7.10 -10.86
N THR A 219 19.92 -7.19 -11.66
CA THR A 219 20.25 -6.24 -12.74
C THR A 219 19.38 -6.41 -14.00
N ASN A 220 18.64 -7.52 -14.11
CA ASN A 220 17.72 -7.77 -15.22
C ASN A 220 16.36 -7.07 -15.03
N VAL A 221 16.13 -6.47 -13.86
CA VAL A 221 14.90 -5.76 -13.53
C VAL A 221 15.08 -4.27 -13.77
N SER A 222 14.14 -3.67 -14.52
CA SER A 222 14.06 -2.22 -14.70
C SER A 222 12.79 -1.66 -14.06
N CYS A 223 12.85 -0.41 -13.59
CA CYS A 223 11.72 0.31 -13.02
C CYS A 223 11.25 1.42 -13.97
N ASN A 224 9.95 1.43 -14.28
CA ASN A 224 9.30 2.55 -14.93
C ASN A 224 8.85 3.58 -13.88
N TRP A 225 9.64 4.63 -13.72
CA TRP A 225 9.40 5.69 -12.73
C TRP A 225 8.19 6.60 -13.02
N THR A 226 7.59 6.49 -14.21
CA THR A 226 6.36 7.24 -14.55
C THR A 226 5.10 6.41 -14.35
N ALA A 227 5.23 5.11 -14.02
CA ALA A 227 4.11 4.25 -13.70
C ALA A 227 3.46 4.69 -12.38
N ASN A 228 2.14 4.51 -12.29
CA ASN A 228 1.36 4.84 -11.10
C ASN A 228 1.16 3.65 -10.14
N GLY A 229 1.86 2.55 -10.36
CA GLY A 229 1.83 1.37 -9.50
C GLY A 229 2.73 1.48 -8.28
N TYR A 230 2.68 0.44 -7.47
CA TYR A 230 3.52 0.29 -6.29
C TYR A 230 4.95 -0.09 -6.68
N ARG A 231 5.89 0.36 -5.85
CA ARG A 231 7.32 0.06 -5.94
C ARG A 231 7.94 0.16 -4.55
N LEU A 232 9.11 -0.45 -4.39
CA LEU A 232 10.01 -0.15 -3.29
C LEU A 232 10.39 1.33 -3.31
N PRO A 233 10.58 1.96 -2.13
CA PRO A 233 11.15 3.30 -2.06
C PRO A 233 12.59 3.27 -2.58
N THR A 234 13.09 4.40 -3.08
CA THR A 234 14.53 4.57 -3.18
C THR A 234 15.13 4.70 -1.78
N GLU A 235 16.43 4.43 -1.64
CA GLU A 235 17.14 4.59 -0.37
C GLU A 235 17.02 6.04 0.14
N MET A 236 17.03 7.03 -0.76
CA MET A 236 16.88 8.44 -0.37
C MET A 236 15.44 8.83 -0.05
N GLU A 237 14.43 8.23 -0.69
CA GLU A 237 13.03 8.37 -0.26
C GLU A 237 12.82 7.77 1.13
N TRP A 238 13.34 6.56 1.36
CA TRP A 238 13.29 5.89 2.66
C TRP A 238 13.98 6.71 3.74
N MET A 239 15.21 7.18 3.48
CA MET A 239 15.97 7.98 4.44
C MET A 239 15.31 9.32 4.74
N PHE A 240 14.76 10.00 3.73
CA PHE A 240 14.04 11.26 3.92
C PHE A 240 12.82 11.05 4.81
N ALA A 241 12.03 10.01 4.54
CA ALA A 241 10.86 9.65 5.35
C ALA A 241 11.26 9.22 6.77
N ALA A 242 12.31 8.40 6.93
CA ALA A 242 12.80 7.93 8.23
C ALA A 242 13.28 9.07 9.12
N ARG A 243 13.83 10.14 8.53
CA ARG A 243 14.25 11.34 9.25
C ARG A 243 13.08 12.25 9.67
N GLY A 244 11.85 12.00 9.24
CA GLY A 244 10.69 12.86 9.49
C GLY A 244 10.44 13.90 8.38
N GLY A 245 11.11 13.77 7.22
CA GLY A 245 10.95 14.65 6.07
C GLY A 245 11.16 16.13 6.41
N ASN A 246 10.31 17.00 5.85
CA ASN A 246 10.32 18.44 6.14
C ASN A 246 9.90 18.78 7.58
N SER A 247 9.37 17.83 8.33
CA SER A 247 8.96 17.99 9.73
C SER A 247 9.99 17.45 10.71
N THR A 248 11.18 17.08 10.23
CA THR A 248 12.24 16.49 11.05
C THR A 248 12.60 17.33 12.27
N HIS A 249 12.69 16.69 13.44
CA HIS A 249 13.31 17.28 14.63
C HIS A 249 14.79 16.87 14.80
N ASN A 250 15.40 16.24 13.78
CA ASN A 250 16.78 15.73 13.82
C ASN A 250 17.05 14.75 14.98
N TYR A 251 16.09 13.86 15.25
CA TYR A 251 16.28 12.77 16.20
C TYR A 251 17.24 11.70 15.70
N THR A 252 17.84 10.98 16.66
CA THR A 252 18.77 9.87 16.39
C THR A 252 18.06 8.67 15.75
N TYR A 253 16.85 8.37 16.20
CA TYR A 253 15.96 7.35 15.64
C TYR A 253 14.73 8.00 15.04
N SER A 254 13.97 7.26 14.23
CA SER A 254 12.79 7.81 13.57
C SER A 254 11.71 8.20 14.60
N GLY A 255 11.62 9.49 14.92
CA GLY A 255 10.66 10.05 15.88
C GLY A 255 11.12 10.23 17.34
N SER A 256 12.31 9.74 17.73
CA SER A 256 12.80 9.90 19.12
C SER A 256 14.33 9.74 19.23
N ASN A 257 14.92 10.33 20.27
CA ASN A 257 16.30 10.04 20.68
C ASN A 257 16.41 8.78 21.56
N THR A 258 15.28 8.22 22.00
CA THR A 258 15.22 7.02 22.82
C THR A 258 14.69 5.86 21.97
N VAL A 259 15.57 4.92 21.59
CA VAL A 259 15.23 3.78 20.72
C VAL A 259 14.01 2.99 21.19
N GLY A 260 13.82 2.84 22.51
CA GLY A 260 12.72 2.06 23.08
C GLY A 260 11.33 2.63 22.82
N ASP A 261 11.22 3.93 22.50
CA ASP A 261 9.96 4.62 22.22
C ASP A 261 9.44 4.29 20.83
N VAL A 262 10.36 4.12 19.86
CA VAL A 262 10.06 4.08 18.43
C VAL A 262 10.41 2.75 17.76
N ALA A 263 11.15 1.87 18.44
CA ALA A 263 11.66 0.64 17.83
C ALA A 263 11.42 -0.63 18.65
N TRP A 264 11.15 -1.71 17.92
CA TRP A 264 11.40 -3.08 18.36
C TRP A 264 12.81 -3.49 17.94
N TYR A 265 13.72 -3.69 18.87
CA TYR A 265 15.13 -4.00 18.61
C TYR A 265 15.61 -5.14 19.50
N THR A 266 16.84 -5.61 19.32
CA THR A 266 17.40 -6.76 20.05
C THR A 266 17.19 -6.70 21.57
N GLY A 267 17.22 -5.50 22.17
CA GLY A 267 17.07 -5.30 23.61
C GLY A 267 15.64 -5.40 24.15
N ASN A 268 14.59 -5.27 23.31
CA ASN A 268 13.20 -5.26 23.77
C ASN A 268 12.24 -6.15 22.96
N SER A 269 12.67 -6.71 21.82
CA SER A 269 11.79 -7.46 20.92
C SER A 269 11.48 -8.88 21.41
N GLY A 270 12.26 -9.42 22.35
CA GLY A 270 12.12 -10.82 22.76
C GLY A 270 12.46 -11.80 21.63
N SER A 271 13.34 -11.39 20.69
CA SER A 271 13.76 -12.20 19.54
C SER A 271 12.63 -12.62 18.61
N THR A 272 11.60 -11.78 18.47
CA THR A 272 10.47 -11.95 17.54
C THR A 272 10.11 -10.61 16.90
N THR A 273 9.46 -10.66 15.75
CA THR A 273 8.72 -9.50 15.20
C THR A 273 7.47 -9.22 16.04
N HIS A 274 6.97 -7.99 15.94
CA HIS A 274 5.79 -7.49 16.65
C HIS A 274 4.75 -6.96 15.66
N PRO A 275 3.48 -6.81 16.06
CA PRO A 275 2.48 -6.12 15.25
C PRO A 275 2.98 -4.74 14.82
N VAL A 276 2.78 -4.40 13.55
CA VAL A 276 3.18 -3.10 12.99
C VAL A 276 2.45 -1.97 13.71
N GLY A 277 3.11 -0.81 13.82
CA GLY A 277 2.57 0.35 14.51
C GLY A 277 2.46 0.19 16.03
N GLY A 278 3.18 -0.79 16.61
CA GLY A 278 3.18 -1.05 18.06
C GLY A 278 4.04 -0.08 18.89
N LYS A 279 4.82 0.79 18.22
CA LYS A 279 5.68 1.83 18.82
C LYS A 279 5.23 3.23 18.38
N GLN A 280 5.87 4.27 18.90
CA GLN A 280 5.57 5.64 18.49
C GLN A 280 5.98 5.87 17.02
N ALA A 281 5.16 6.61 16.29
CA ALA A 281 5.47 7.04 14.94
C ALA A 281 6.46 8.21 14.93
N ASN A 282 7.08 8.44 13.78
CA ASN A 282 7.83 9.66 13.52
C ASN A 282 6.93 10.87 13.23
N GLU A 283 7.56 12.00 12.90
CA GLU A 283 6.90 13.28 12.63
C GLU A 283 5.94 13.24 11.45
N LEU A 284 6.11 12.28 10.54
CA LEU A 284 5.23 12.03 9.39
C LEU A 284 4.12 11.03 9.69
N GLN A 285 4.02 10.51 10.92
CA GLN A 285 3.12 9.42 11.30
C GLN A 285 3.44 8.08 10.63
N ILE A 286 4.72 7.84 10.31
CA ILE A 286 5.23 6.55 9.81
C ILE A 286 5.82 5.77 10.99
N PHE A 287 5.54 4.48 11.03
CA PHE A 287 5.92 3.58 12.12
C PHE A 287 7.07 2.66 11.70
N ASP A 288 7.78 2.12 12.68
CA ASP A 288 8.74 1.02 12.52
C ASP A 288 9.93 1.27 11.58
N MET A 289 10.12 2.51 11.06
CA MET A 289 11.32 2.96 10.33
C MET A 289 12.63 2.82 11.15
N SER A 290 12.53 2.40 12.41
CA SER A 290 13.63 1.94 13.25
C SER A 290 13.22 0.62 13.90
N GLY A 291 13.89 -0.48 13.57
CA GLY A 291 13.66 -1.79 14.19
C GLY A 291 12.59 -2.64 13.49
N ASN A 292 12.03 -3.60 14.22
CA ASN A 292 11.09 -4.63 13.76
C ASN A 292 11.66 -5.53 12.65
N VAL A 293 11.61 -5.15 11.37
CA VAL A 293 12.31 -5.86 10.29
C VAL A 293 13.18 -4.92 9.44
N TRP A 294 14.10 -5.50 8.66
CA TRP A 294 14.79 -4.73 7.63
C TRP A 294 13.86 -4.51 6.43
N GLU A 295 13.91 -3.32 5.85
CA GLU A 295 13.05 -2.92 4.73
C GLU A 295 13.89 -2.77 3.45
N CYS A 296 13.54 -3.54 2.41
CA CYS A 296 14.24 -3.46 1.12
C CYS A 296 14.01 -2.13 0.42
N CYS A 297 15.07 -1.55 -0.13
CA CYS A 297 14.99 -0.41 -1.03
C CYS A 297 15.19 -0.83 -2.50
N TRP A 298 14.85 0.06 -3.43
CA TRP A 298 15.13 -0.16 -4.84
C TRP A 298 16.64 -0.24 -5.12
N ASP A 299 17.43 0.60 -4.48
CA ASP A 299 18.80 0.94 -4.87
C ASP A 299 19.74 -0.28 -4.90
N ILE A 300 20.66 -0.26 -5.86
CA ILE A 300 21.84 -1.14 -5.82
C ILE A 300 22.83 -0.53 -4.82
N TYR A 301 23.29 -1.34 -3.88
CA TYR A 301 24.26 -0.92 -2.87
C TYR A 301 25.55 -0.41 -3.55
N GLY A 302 25.96 0.81 -3.20
CA GLY A 302 27.13 1.48 -3.76
C GLY A 302 27.40 2.81 -3.08
N SER A 303 28.46 3.50 -3.52
CA SER A 303 28.82 4.80 -2.97
C SER A 303 27.85 5.90 -3.40
N TYR A 304 27.54 6.83 -2.49
CA TYR A 304 26.78 8.02 -2.84
C TYR A 304 27.57 8.92 -3.80
N PRO A 305 26.94 9.43 -4.87
CA PRO A 305 27.60 10.35 -5.79
C PRO A 305 27.96 11.66 -5.07
N SER A 306 29.06 12.28 -5.51
CA SER A 306 29.43 13.61 -5.02
C SER A 306 28.48 14.68 -5.57
N GLY A 307 28.10 15.63 -4.72
CA GLY A 307 27.33 16.81 -5.11
C GLY A 307 25.80 16.62 -5.11
N PRO A 308 25.04 17.71 -5.33
CA PRO A 308 23.59 17.68 -5.17
C PRO A 308 22.87 16.74 -6.14
N GLN A 309 21.86 16.03 -5.65
CA GLN A 309 21.06 15.09 -6.45
C GLN A 309 19.57 15.44 -6.39
N THR A 310 18.82 15.00 -7.42
CA THR A 310 17.34 15.08 -7.43
C THR A 310 16.78 13.71 -7.78
N ASN A 311 15.94 13.15 -6.90
CA ASN A 311 15.34 11.81 -7.03
C ASN A 311 16.35 10.72 -7.46
N PRO A 312 17.49 10.55 -6.76
CA PRO A 312 18.45 9.51 -7.09
C PRO A 312 17.82 8.12 -6.94
N THR A 313 18.25 7.18 -7.78
CA THR A 313 17.71 5.80 -7.88
C THR A 313 18.80 4.74 -7.69
N GLY A 314 19.88 5.12 -7.01
CA GLY A 314 20.99 4.25 -6.64
C GLY A 314 22.07 4.11 -7.71
N SER A 315 23.03 3.24 -7.43
CA SER A 315 24.08 2.87 -8.39
C SER A 315 23.49 2.10 -9.58
N THR A 316 24.14 2.20 -10.73
CA THR A 316 23.80 1.41 -11.93
C THR A 316 24.38 0.00 -11.91
N SER A 317 25.26 -0.31 -10.96
CA SER A 317 25.90 -1.63 -10.81
C SER A 317 26.34 -1.91 -9.38
N GLY A 318 26.45 -3.19 -9.01
CA GLY A 318 26.80 -3.65 -7.67
C GLY A 318 26.32 -5.09 -7.44
N ALA A 319 26.77 -5.72 -6.34
CA ALA A 319 26.49 -7.13 -6.05
C ALA A 319 25.24 -7.37 -5.18
N GLY A 320 24.64 -6.30 -4.64
CA GLY A 320 23.53 -6.39 -3.70
C GLY A 320 22.60 -5.20 -3.79
N ARG A 321 21.41 -5.35 -3.22
CA ARG A 321 20.43 -4.28 -3.03
C ARG A 321 20.53 -3.75 -1.61
N VAL A 322 20.11 -2.50 -1.44
CA VAL A 322 19.95 -1.87 -0.12
C VAL A 322 18.76 -2.48 0.62
#